data_AF-A0A6A6GYE6-F1
#
_entry.id   AF-A0A6A6GYE6-F1
#
_cell.length_a   1.000
_cell.length_b   1.000
_cell.length_c   1.000
_cell.angle_alpha   90.00
_cell.angle_beta   90.00
_cell.angle_gamma   90.00
#
_symmetry.space_group_name_H-M   'P 1'
#
loop_
_entity.id
_entity.type
_entity.pdbx_description
1 polymer ?
#
loop_
_entity_poly.entity_id
_entity_poly.type
_entity_poly.pdbx_seq_one_letter_code
_entity_poly.pdbx_strand_id
1 'polypeptide(L)'
;MESLISWITVLFVFALRLCAAQDPPQPFPPVDSYLSTTNILNHSSYVDSLDEPQWYLDNIPFVDFPDSAIQDVYYYRASVIKRHLKFAHEGHGWSFTEFIHPVAWASKLQTIPDSAPHHMVECRWLRNPNFVKDLIQLYTRAGVEAISGISYTHYNHRAIYEAAQALGDTTFLTSQLYGMIDSYNLWNATIDNTTHLYHRTPLSDAQEFSLPGYVTGGPNGGPVQYWESFDNDYNTIWLGPETYRPNFNSYMVAGARAIATVAQLAGNTSLAQEWNQYGDGLYSRMLDMLYDNDLQFWIDVVEGTNLPVVGRELIGYFPYRFDVGTGTNMIRGLEAGLNEHEFITQYGPTTLEQTNPYYTALKNVTYCCIWQGQSWPFSTSVYLGTLARLARNNLSSIATPQLFYQAMETYALTNYKDNIPYTAESHYPTINEWSGDTTNHSEHYFHSTYFDNVFTNLIGIIPTLDNRIELRPLVPSNWSYFAVENLPYHGSLISLLWDSTGTHY
;
A
#
# COMPACT_ATOMS: atom_id res chain seq x y z
N MET A 1 -4.92 -50.25 62.59
CA MET A 1 -5.99 -50.26 61.58
C MET A 1 -6.44 -48.82 61.43
N GLU A 2 -5.62 -48.01 60.74
CA GLU A 2 -5.73 -47.69 59.30
C GLU A 2 -7.03 -46.93 58.99
N SER A 3 -7.09 -45.78 58.32
CA SER A 3 -6.20 -44.67 57.93
C SER A 3 -7.16 -43.62 57.28
N LEU A 4 -6.65 -42.44 56.85
CA LEU A 4 -7.29 -41.45 55.95
C LEU A 4 -8.38 -40.55 56.60
N ILE A 5 -8.46 -39.21 56.46
CA ILE A 5 -7.84 -38.18 55.61
C ILE A 5 -7.94 -36.85 56.40
N SER A 6 -6.85 -36.07 56.46
CA SER A 6 -6.91 -34.64 56.86
C SER A 6 -6.65 -33.80 55.61
N TRP A 7 -7.63 -32.99 55.24
CA TRP A 7 -7.58 -32.08 54.09
C TRP A 7 -6.70 -30.88 54.42
N ILE A 8 -5.53 -30.79 53.79
CA ILE A 8 -4.76 -29.55 53.66
C ILE A 8 -5.33 -28.82 52.44
N THR A 9 -6.05 -27.72 52.69
CA THR A 9 -6.45 -26.78 51.65
C THR A 9 -5.21 -26.05 51.16
N VAL A 10 -4.59 -26.55 50.09
CA VAL A 10 -3.57 -25.82 49.34
C VAL A 10 -4.28 -24.70 48.58
N LEU A 11 -4.09 -23.46 49.03
CA LEU A 11 -4.39 -22.25 48.28
C LEU A 11 -3.48 -22.22 47.03
N PHE A 12 -3.97 -22.75 45.92
CA PHE A 12 -3.40 -22.49 44.61
C PHE A 12 -3.74 -21.05 44.22
N VAL A 13 -2.82 -20.13 44.51
CA VAL A 13 -2.77 -18.84 43.83
C VAL A 13 -2.39 -19.14 42.38
N PHE A 14 -3.40 -19.29 41.51
CA PHE A 14 -3.19 -19.12 40.09
C PHE A 14 -2.84 -17.65 39.87
N ALA A 15 -1.54 -17.35 39.86
CA ALA A 15 -1.06 -16.17 39.17
C ALA A 15 -1.40 -16.38 37.69
N LEU A 16 -2.53 -15.83 37.27
CA LEU A 16 -2.79 -15.50 35.87
C LEU A 16 -1.67 -14.53 35.45
N ARG A 17 -0.54 -15.09 35.02
CA ARG A 17 0.36 -14.38 34.11
C ARG A 17 -0.40 -14.29 32.79
N LEU A 18 -1.21 -13.24 32.66
CA LEU A 18 -1.43 -12.62 31.37
C LEU A 18 -0.05 -12.12 30.90
N CYS A 19 0.76 -13.02 30.35
CA CYS A 19 1.85 -12.62 29.49
C CYS A 19 1.21 -12.15 28.18
N ALA A 20 0.57 -10.97 28.19
CA ALA A 20 0.71 -10.11 27.03
C ALA A 20 2.21 -9.82 27.00
N ALA A 21 2.92 -10.39 26.03
CA ALA A 21 4.30 -9.98 25.80
C ALA A 21 4.23 -8.49 25.47
N GLN A 22 4.54 -7.65 26.45
CA GLN A 22 4.68 -6.23 26.24
C GLN A 22 5.80 -6.06 25.21
N ASP A 23 5.55 -5.25 24.17
CA ASP A 23 6.59 -4.89 23.20
C ASP A 23 7.87 -4.48 23.96
N PRO A 24 9.06 -4.83 23.45
CA PRO A 24 10.30 -4.48 24.11
C PRO A 24 10.32 -2.96 24.29
N PRO A 25 10.81 -2.46 25.43
CA PRO A 25 10.92 -1.03 25.65
C PRO A 25 11.73 -0.43 24.50
N GLN A 26 11.22 0.65 23.90
CA GLN A 26 11.96 1.39 22.90
C GLN A 26 13.33 1.78 23.48
N PRO A 27 14.41 1.73 22.67
CA PRO A 27 15.72 2.13 23.15
C PRO A 27 15.67 3.57 23.64
N PHE A 28 16.20 3.79 24.85
CA PHE A 28 16.36 5.13 25.41
C PHE A 28 17.86 5.41 25.63
N PRO A 29 18.41 6.51 25.07
CA PRO A 29 17.70 7.48 24.22
C PRO A 29 17.31 6.88 22.84
N PRO A 30 16.37 7.50 22.10
CA PRO A 30 15.97 7.05 20.77
C PRO A 30 17.18 6.80 19.85
N VAL A 31 17.02 5.90 18.87
CA VAL A 31 18.13 5.45 18.01
C VAL A 31 18.79 6.58 17.22
N ASP A 32 18.08 7.67 16.99
CA ASP A 32 18.51 8.85 16.25
C ASP A 32 18.83 10.04 17.17
N SER A 33 18.88 9.84 18.49
CA SER A 33 19.11 10.91 19.49
C SER A 33 20.42 11.67 19.34
N TYR A 34 21.35 11.15 18.54
CA TYR A 34 22.59 11.81 18.17
C TYR A 34 22.41 12.83 17.04
N LEU A 35 21.28 12.80 16.33
CA LEU A 35 20.94 13.76 15.27
C LEU A 35 20.44 15.07 15.86
N SER A 36 20.71 16.16 15.15
CA SER A 36 20.16 17.47 15.49
C SER A 36 18.69 17.54 15.09
N THR A 37 17.84 18.00 15.99
CA THR A 37 16.42 18.30 15.74
C THR A 37 16.19 19.79 15.67
N THR A 38 15.08 20.19 15.05
CA THR A 38 14.50 21.53 15.21
C THR A 38 13.29 21.46 16.14
N ASN A 39 12.91 22.62 16.71
CA ASN A 39 11.74 22.79 17.59
C ASN A 39 10.96 24.05 17.20
N ILE A 40 10.55 24.13 15.94
CA ILE A 40 9.78 25.22 15.33
C ILE A 40 8.31 25.07 15.73
N LEU A 41 7.77 23.85 15.59
CA LEU A 41 6.41 23.51 15.98
C LEU A 41 6.36 23.06 17.45
N ASN A 42 5.21 23.29 18.10
CA ASN A 42 4.94 22.72 19.42
C ASN A 42 4.51 21.25 19.29
N HIS A 43 5.46 20.32 19.10
CA HIS A 43 5.17 18.91 18.84
C HIS A 43 4.18 18.28 19.83
N SER A 44 4.29 18.64 21.12
CA SER A 44 3.42 18.07 22.16
C SER A 44 1.93 18.41 21.95
N SER A 45 1.59 19.58 21.39
CA SER A 45 0.18 19.95 21.19
C SER A 45 -0.52 19.19 20.06
N TYR A 46 0.22 18.48 19.20
CA TYR A 46 -0.36 17.69 18.12
C TYR A 46 -0.69 16.25 18.53
N VAL A 47 -0.13 15.78 19.66
CA VAL A 47 -0.18 14.36 20.05
C VAL A 47 -0.60 14.14 21.50
N ASP A 48 -0.89 15.19 22.27
CA ASP A 48 -1.25 15.10 23.69
C ASP A 48 -2.53 14.29 23.95
N SER A 49 -3.44 14.25 22.98
CA SER A 49 -4.66 13.45 23.03
C SER A 49 -4.47 12.00 22.57
N LEU A 50 -3.31 11.64 22.03
CA LEU A 50 -3.02 10.28 21.56
C LEU A 50 -2.47 9.41 22.69
N ASP A 51 -2.81 8.12 22.67
CA ASP A 51 -2.32 7.17 23.67
C ASP A 51 -0.78 7.07 23.62
N GLU A 52 -0.14 7.21 24.79
CA GLU A 52 1.32 7.18 24.94
C GLU A 52 2.04 8.18 24.00
N PRO A 53 1.86 9.50 24.23
CA PRO A 53 2.31 10.58 23.34
C PRO A 53 3.82 10.56 23.06
N GLN A 54 4.62 10.07 24.01
CA GLN A 54 6.08 9.99 23.88
C GLN A 54 6.52 9.18 22.65
N TRP A 55 5.80 8.11 22.30
CA TRP A 55 6.16 7.32 21.13
C TRP A 55 6.11 8.16 19.84
N TYR A 56 5.13 9.06 19.72
CA TYR A 56 5.01 9.94 18.55
C TYR A 56 6.13 10.98 18.55
N LEU A 57 6.39 11.63 19.69
CA LEU A 57 7.52 12.57 19.83
C LEU A 57 8.87 11.96 19.40
N ASP A 58 9.05 10.67 19.69
CA ASP A 58 10.29 9.95 19.37
C ASP A 58 10.34 9.45 17.92
N ASN A 59 9.20 9.20 17.26
CA ASN A 59 9.16 8.41 16.03
C ASN A 59 8.56 9.08 14.80
N ILE A 60 7.72 10.11 14.93
CA ILE A 60 7.07 10.73 13.77
C ILE A 60 7.71 12.09 13.41
N PRO A 61 7.72 12.45 12.13
CA PRO A 61 7.82 13.84 11.71
C PRO A 61 6.57 14.61 12.17
N PHE A 62 6.67 15.93 12.30
CA PHE A 62 5.53 16.79 12.62
C PHE A 62 5.16 17.64 11.41
N VAL A 63 3.87 17.86 11.19
CA VAL A 63 3.38 18.66 10.07
C VAL A 63 2.44 19.74 10.55
N ASP A 64 2.46 20.88 9.86
CA ASP A 64 1.55 21.98 10.12
C ASP A 64 1.00 22.47 8.78
N PHE A 65 -0.29 22.25 8.53
CA PHE A 65 -0.94 22.54 7.26
C PHE A 65 -2.16 23.46 7.47
N PRO A 66 -2.47 24.35 6.51
CA PRO A 66 -3.69 25.16 6.55
C PRO A 66 -4.95 24.35 6.24
N ASP A 67 -4.82 23.17 5.62
CA ASP A 67 -5.90 22.21 5.43
C ASP A 67 -5.99 21.28 6.65
N SER A 68 -6.93 21.56 7.55
CA SER A 68 -7.10 20.79 8.78
C SER A 68 -7.53 19.35 8.51
N ALA A 69 -8.28 19.09 7.44
CA ALA A 69 -8.75 17.73 7.15
C ALA A 69 -7.56 16.82 6.79
N ILE A 70 -6.63 17.31 5.98
CA ILE A 70 -5.39 16.59 5.64
C ILE A 70 -4.50 16.43 6.87
N GLN A 71 -4.36 17.47 7.69
CA GLN A 71 -3.54 17.42 8.91
C GLN A 71 -4.11 16.45 9.97
N ASP A 72 -5.41 16.49 10.23
CA ASP A 72 -6.04 15.66 11.25
C ASP A 72 -5.95 14.18 10.87
N VAL A 73 -6.14 13.86 9.58
CA VAL A 73 -5.92 12.49 9.08
C VAL A 73 -4.45 12.10 9.19
N TYR A 74 -3.49 12.99 8.95
CA TYR A 74 -2.07 12.70 9.18
C TYR A 74 -1.82 12.23 10.63
N TYR A 75 -2.22 12.99 11.63
CA TYR A 75 -1.99 12.61 13.03
C TYR A 75 -2.80 11.37 13.45
N TYR A 76 -4.01 11.20 12.92
CA TYR A 76 -4.77 9.96 13.10
C TYR A 76 -4.06 8.75 12.48
N ARG A 77 -3.51 8.87 11.26
CA ARG A 77 -2.77 7.81 10.58
C ARG A 77 -1.45 7.46 11.29
N ALA A 78 -0.84 8.42 11.98
CA ALA A 78 0.24 8.12 12.92
C ALA A 78 -0.21 7.15 14.02
N SER A 79 -1.43 7.34 14.54
CA SER A 79 -2.01 6.43 15.53
C SER A 79 -2.31 5.04 14.96
N VAL A 80 -2.75 4.95 13.70
CA VAL A 80 -2.92 3.68 12.99
C VAL A 80 -1.58 2.94 12.90
N ILE A 81 -0.52 3.59 12.42
CA ILE A 81 0.82 2.99 12.34
C ILE A 81 1.24 2.41 13.69
N LYS A 82 1.06 3.16 14.78
CA LYS A 82 1.40 2.71 16.14
C LYS A 82 0.58 1.49 16.58
N ARG A 83 -0.74 1.48 16.31
CA ARG A 83 -1.63 0.36 16.66
C ARG A 83 -1.19 -0.95 15.99
N HIS A 84 -0.69 -0.85 14.77
CA HIS A 84 -0.29 -1.98 13.95
C HIS A 84 1.18 -2.40 14.13
N LEU A 85 2.03 -1.55 14.70
CA LEU A 85 3.38 -1.91 15.06
C LEU A 85 3.35 -3.01 16.14
N LYS A 86 4.04 -4.13 15.87
CA LYS A 86 4.17 -5.26 16.78
C LYS A 86 5.60 -5.75 16.79
N PHE A 87 6.14 -6.03 17.97
CA PHE A 87 7.37 -6.80 18.04
C PHE A 87 7.06 -8.29 17.97
N ALA A 88 7.55 -8.95 16.92
CA ALA A 88 7.30 -10.37 16.72
C ALA A 88 8.00 -11.22 17.80
N HIS A 89 9.32 -11.18 17.81
CA HIS A 89 10.21 -11.66 18.89
C HIS A 89 11.67 -11.41 18.51
N GLU A 90 12.59 -11.68 19.43
CA GLU A 90 14.04 -11.63 19.20
C GLU A 90 14.44 -12.47 17.97
N GLY A 91 15.17 -11.85 17.03
CA GLY A 91 15.61 -12.47 15.78
C GLY A 91 14.76 -12.11 14.55
N HIS A 92 13.46 -11.81 14.73
CA HIS A 92 12.58 -11.31 13.68
C HIS A 92 12.38 -9.80 13.75
N GLY A 93 12.35 -9.23 14.96
CA GLY A 93 12.22 -7.80 15.17
C GLY A 93 10.78 -7.31 15.02
N TRP A 94 10.62 -6.09 14.50
CA TRP A 94 9.34 -5.43 14.33
C TRP A 94 8.61 -5.85 13.04
N SER A 95 7.28 -5.92 13.12
CA SER A 95 6.38 -6.10 11.99
C SER A 95 5.19 -5.15 12.10
N PHE A 96 4.42 -5.06 11.02
CA PHE A 96 3.14 -4.38 11.00
C PHE A 96 2.05 -5.40 10.65
N THR A 97 0.94 -5.37 11.39
CA THR A 97 -0.26 -6.13 11.02
C THR A 97 -1.12 -5.29 10.09
N GLU A 98 -2.01 -5.93 9.34
CA GLU A 98 -3.01 -5.25 8.51
C GLU A 98 -4.31 -5.01 9.28
N PHE A 99 -4.75 -6.02 10.01
CA PHE A 99 -5.86 -5.98 10.96
C PHE A 99 -5.33 -5.89 12.39
N ILE A 100 -6.01 -5.14 13.26
CA ILE A 100 -5.66 -5.09 14.70
C ILE A 100 -5.94 -6.45 15.35
N HIS A 101 -7.09 -7.04 15.02
CA HIS A 101 -7.48 -8.34 15.49
C HIS A 101 -6.92 -9.43 14.57
N PRO A 102 -6.37 -10.52 15.11
CA PRO A 102 -5.87 -11.61 14.30
C PRO A 102 -6.92 -12.19 13.35
N VAL A 103 -6.54 -12.44 12.11
CA VAL A 103 -7.40 -13.04 11.08
C VAL A 103 -6.84 -14.39 10.63
N ALA A 104 -7.72 -15.30 10.21
CA ALA A 104 -7.37 -16.69 9.95
C ALA A 104 -6.55 -16.89 8.65
N TRP A 105 -6.61 -15.94 7.73
CA TRP A 105 -5.87 -15.95 6.47
C TRP A 105 -4.52 -15.22 6.56
N ALA A 106 -4.20 -14.58 7.69
CA ALA A 106 -2.91 -13.95 7.85
C ALA A 106 -1.79 -14.99 7.85
N SER A 107 -0.65 -14.60 7.31
CA SER A 107 0.56 -15.39 7.30
C SER A 107 1.19 -15.45 8.71
N LYS A 108 2.41 -15.99 8.80
CA LYS A 108 3.18 -16.00 10.05
C LYS A 108 3.29 -14.59 10.63
N LEU A 109 3.27 -14.53 11.97
CA LEU A 109 3.35 -13.27 12.73
C LEU A 109 2.21 -12.29 12.45
N GLN A 110 1.06 -12.78 11.94
CA GLN A 110 -0.09 -11.96 11.56
C GLN A 110 0.23 -10.90 10.50
N THR A 111 1.23 -11.18 9.68
CA THR A 111 1.55 -10.39 8.48
C THR A 111 0.62 -10.77 7.34
N ILE A 112 0.30 -9.82 6.47
CA ILE A 112 -0.43 -10.06 5.23
C ILE A 112 0.41 -9.47 4.08
N PRO A 113 0.86 -10.28 3.10
CA PRO A 113 1.84 -9.83 2.10
C PRO A 113 1.41 -8.72 1.15
N ASP A 114 0.12 -8.56 0.87
CA ASP A 114 -0.41 -7.50 -0.01
C ASP A 114 -0.20 -6.09 0.58
N SER A 115 -0.39 -5.92 1.89
CA SER A 115 -0.21 -4.64 2.59
C SER A 115 1.21 -4.36 3.04
N ALA A 116 2.05 -5.38 3.19
CA ALA A 116 3.45 -5.24 3.55
C ALA A 116 4.23 -4.18 2.74
N PRO A 117 4.12 -4.11 1.40
CA PRO A 117 4.82 -3.07 0.65
C PRO A 117 4.28 -1.66 0.92
N HIS A 118 2.97 -1.52 1.20
CA HIS A 118 2.39 -0.24 1.67
C HIS A 118 2.98 0.17 3.02
N HIS A 119 3.12 -0.78 3.95
CA HIS A 119 3.76 -0.52 5.25
C HIS A 119 5.22 -0.11 5.08
N MET A 120 5.97 -0.75 4.18
CA MET A 120 7.37 -0.39 3.93
C MET A 120 7.51 1.06 3.46
N VAL A 121 6.67 1.52 2.52
CA VAL A 121 6.75 2.90 2.00
C VAL A 121 6.13 3.93 2.94
N GLU A 122 5.13 3.54 3.74
CA GLU A 122 4.53 4.41 4.77
C GLU A 122 5.50 4.62 5.93
N CYS A 123 6.07 3.52 6.46
CA CYS A 123 6.85 3.52 7.68
C CYS A 123 8.34 3.86 7.45
N ARG A 124 8.81 4.03 6.21
CA ARG A 124 10.15 4.57 5.92
C ARG A 124 10.36 5.99 6.46
N TRP A 125 9.26 6.69 6.76
CA TRP A 125 9.24 8.04 7.30
C TRP A 125 9.28 8.09 8.84
N LEU A 126 9.31 6.93 9.52
CA LEU A 126 9.51 6.87 10.96
C LEU A 126 10.99 7.07 11.29
N ARG A 127 11.26 7.82 12.36
CA ARG A 127 12.62 8.20 12.79
C ARG A 127 13.46 7.00 13.21
N ASN A 128 12.84 5.94 13.75
CA ASN A 128 13.51 4.67 14.00
C ASN A 128 13.50 3.79 12.74
N PRO A 129 14.61 3.67 12.00
CA PRO A 129 14.64 2.91 10.75
C PRO A 129 14.54 1.40 10.97
N ASN A 130 14.70 0.90 12.20
CA ASN A 130 14.62 -0.53 12.47
C ASN A 130 13.22 -1.08 12.23
N PHE A 131 12.16 -0.27 12.38
CA PHE A 131 10.79 -0.73 12.10
C PHE A 131 10.62 -1.19 10.65
N VAL A 132 11.06 -0.37 9.69
CA VAL A 132 10.99 -0.72 8.27
C VAL A 132 12.06 -1.75 7.88
N LYS A 133 13.27 -1.68 8.46
CA LYS A 133 14.34 -2.63 8.15
C LYS A 133 14.01 -4.05 8.61
N ASP A 134 13.39 -4.21 9.76
CA ASP A 134 12.95 -5.51 10.26
C ASP A 134 11.84 -6.08 9.36
N LEU A 135 10.85 -5.27 8.98
CA LEU A 135 9.82 -5.67 8.01
C LEU A 135 10.43 -6.14 6.69
N ILE A 136 11.39 -5.40 6.12
CA ILE A 136 12.11 -5.80 4.91
C ILE A 136 12.77 -7.17 5.11
N GLN A 137 13.43 -7.37 6.26
CA GLN A 137 14.12 -8.61 6.57
C GLN A 137 13.19 -9.81 6.76
N LEU A 138 11.94 -9.61 7.19
CA LEU A 138 10.93 -10.68 7.26
C LEU A 138 10.66 -11.29 5.88
N TYR A 139 10.69 -10.48 4.82
CA TYR A 139 10.47 -10.92 3.45
C TYR A 139 11.77 -11.37 2.75
N THR A 140 12.90 -10.72 3.00
CA THR A 140 14.17 -11.05 2.33
C THR A 140 14.91 -12.22 2.97
N ARG A 141 14.73 -12.50 4.27
CA ARG A 141 15.38 -13.66 4.94
C ARG A 141 14.57 -14.96 4.80
N ALA A 142 13.70 -15.05 3.79
CA ALA A 142 12.83 -16.20 3.56
C ALA A 142 11.91 -16.55 4.75
N GLY A 143 11.51 -15.55 5.56
CA GLY A 143 10.80 -15.78 6.82
C GLY A 143 9.30 -16.01 6.64
N VAL A 144 8.59 -15.08 5.97
CA VAL A 144 7.11 -15.14 5.93
C VAL A 144 6.61 -16.06 4.82
N GLU A 145 6.93 -15.77 3.56
CA GLU A 145 6.35 -16.49 2.42
C GLU A 145 7.06 -17.79 2.07
N ALA A 146 8.37 -17.90 2.30
CA ALA A 146 9.05 -19.17 2.06
C ALA A 146 8.64 -20.25 3.08
N ILE A 147 8.21 -19.85 4.30
CA ILE A 147 7.69 -20.76 5.32
C ILE A 147 6.19 -21.02 5.14
N SER A 148 5.42 -19.99 4.81
CA SER A 148 3.95 -20.07 4.79
C SER A 148 3.35 -20.32 3.40
N GLY A 149 4.17 -20.23 2.36
CA GLY A 149 3.73 -20.15 0.96
C GLY A 149 3.41 -18.71 0.54
N ILE A 150 3.48 -18.46 -0.76
CA ILE A 150 2.92 -17.24 -1.38
C ILE A 150 1.39 -17.26 -1.20
N SER A 151 0.82 -16.14 -0.81
CA SER A 151 -0.62 -16.01 -0.52
C SER A 151 -1.24 -14.91 -1.36
N TYR A 152 -0.76 -13.68 -1.16
CA TYR A 152 -1.21 -12.50 -1.88
C TYR A 152 -0.12 -11.88 -2.75
N THR A 153 -0.48 -11.34 -3.91
CA THR A 153 0.46 -10.61 -4.76
C THR A 153 0.84 -9.27 -4.14
N HIS A 154 2.06 -8.83 -4.42
CA HIS A 154 2.62 -7.64 -3.76
C HIS A 154 3.78 -7.04 -4.56
N TYR A 155 4.15 -5.80 -4.24
CA TYR A 155 5.30 -5.09 -4.83
C TYR A 155 6.49 -4.91 -3.87
N ASN A 156 6.70 -5.85 -2.94
CA ASN A 156 7.76 -5.81 -1.91
C ASN A 156 9.13 -5.40 -2.46
N HIS A 157 9.60 -5.98 -3.56
CA HIS A 157 10.90 -5.66 -4.15
C HIS A 157 11.05 -4.19 -4.52
N ARG A 158 9.98 -3.59 -5.05
CA ARG A 158 9.95 -2.16 -5.36
C ARG A 158 9.88 -1.33 -4.08
N ALA A 159 9.07 -1.72 -3.11
CA ALA A 159 8.94 -1.03 -1.83
C ALA A 159 10.25 -1.04 -1.02
N ILE A 160 11.02 -2.13 -1.05
CA ILE A 160 12.36 -2.24 -0.44
C ILE A 160 13.30 -1.20 -1.05
N TYR A 161 13.31 -1.08 -2.37
CA TYR A 161 14.11 -0.09 -3.07
C TYR A 161 13.67 1.35 -2.73
N GLU A 162 12.36 1.61 -2.71
CA GLU A 162 11.81 2.92 -2.33
C GLU A 162 12.13 3.28 -0.87
N ALA A 163 12.04 2.34 0.07
CA ALA A 163 12.45 2.56 1.46
C ALA A 163 13.93 2.96 1.54
N ALA A 164 14.81 2.27 0.81
CA ALA A 164 16.23 2.61 0.78
C ALA A 164 16.52 4.01 0.19
N GLN A 165 15.72 4.48 -0.77
CA GLN A 165 15.85 5.85 -1.30
C GLN A 165 15.58 6.94 -0.25
N ALA A 166 14.69 6.69 0.72
CA ALA A 166 14.45 7.62 1.83
C ALA A 166 15.49 7.47 2.95
N LEU A 167 15.89 6.23 3.24
CA LEU A 167 16.87 5.93 4.29
C LEU A 167 18.30 6.33 3.91
N GLY A 168 18.65 6.29 2.62
CA GLY A 168 20.02 6.48 2.13
C GLY A 168 20.97 5.31 2.45
N ASP A 169 20.47 4.21 3.03
CA ASP A 169 21.28 3.08 3.50
C ASP A 169 21.50 2.03 2.40
N THR A 170 22.44 2.32 1.50
CA THR A 170 22.84 1.43 0.41
C THR A 170 23.53 0.15 0.90
N THR A 171 24.16 0.19 2.08
CA THR A 171 24.82 -0.99 2.67
C THR A 171 23.77 -1.99 3.14
N PHE A 172 22.74 -1.53 3.83
CA PHE A 172 21.59 -2.36 4.17
C PHE A 172 20.92 -2.91 2.91
N LEU A 173 20.60 -2.06 1.93
CA LEU A 173 19.93 -2.47 0.69
C LEU A 173 20.71 -3.56 -0.07
N THR A 174 22.01 -3.37 -0.29
CA THR A 174 22.83 -4.35 -1.01
C THR A 174 22.99 -5.67 -0.25
N SER A 175 22.98 -5.64 1.09
CA SER A 175 22.96 -6.86 1.90
C SER A 175 21.66 -7.67 1.76
N GLN A 176 20.58 -7.08 1.25
CA GLN A 176 19.31 -7.77 0.99
C GLN A 176 19.22 -8.44 -0.39
N LEU A 177 20.20 -8.22 -1.29
CA LEU A 177 20.12 -8.62 -2.71
C LEU A 177 19.76 -10.10 -2.92
N TYR A 178 20.43 -11.02 -2.22
CA TYR A 178 20.15 -12.45 -2.35
C TYR A 178 18.75 -12.80 -1.86
N GLY A 179 18.32 -12.21 -0.74
CA GLY A 179 16.97 -12.39 -0.21
C GLY A 179 15.88 -11.83 -1.12
N MET A 180 16.14 -10.72 -1.80
CA MET A 180 15.26 -10.18 -2.84
C MET A 180 15.13 -11.18 -4.00
N ILE A 181 16.23 -11.79 -4.45
CA ILE A 181 16.20 -12.80 -5.52
C ILE A 181 15.44 -14.06 -5.08
N ASP A 182 15.72 -14.56 -3.89
CA ASP A 182 15.07 -15.77 -3.36
C ASP A 182 13.55 -15.58 -3.21
N SER A 183 13.12 -14.45 -2.63
CA SER A 183 11.70 -14.10 -2.52
C SER A 183 11.04 -13.88 -3.89
N TYR A 184 11.74 -13.28 -4.86
CA TYR A 184 11.22 -13.14 -6.22
C TYR A 184 10.97 -14.52 -6.86
N ASN A 185 11.90 -15.45 -6.67
CA ASN A 185 11.83 -16.78 -7.27
C ASN A 185 10.71 -17.67 -6.70
N LEU A 186 10.15 -17.35 -5.53
CA LEU A 186 8.95 -18.03 -5.01
C LEU A 186 7.77 -17.92 -6.01
N TRP A 187 7.68 -16.79 -6.70
CA TRP A 187 6.62 -16.52 -7.67
C TRP A 187 6.75 -17.31 -8.97
N ASN A 188 7.87 -17.99 -9.22
CA ASN A 188 8.02 -18.89 -10.37
C ASN A 188 6.96 -20.01 -10.38
N ALA A 189 6.36 -20.31 -9.23
CA ALA A 189 5.23 -21.23 -9.10
C ALA A 189 3.95 -20.77 -9.82
N THR A 190 3.88 -19.52 -10.27
CA THR A 190 2.69 -18.87 -10.85
C THR A 190 2.92 -18.35 -12.27
N ILE A 191 4.06 -18.72 -12.88
CA ILE A 191 4.36 -18.38 -14.27
C ILE A 191 3.68 -19.39 -15.18
N ASP A 192 2.90 -18.91 -16.15
CA ASP A 192 2.41 -19.76 -17.22
C ASP A 192 3.55 -20.09 -18.20
N ASN A 193 3.68 -21.37 -18.55
CA ASN A 193 4.77 -21.86 -19.41
C ASN A 193 4.62 -21.46 -20.88
N THR A 194 3.44 -21.00 -21.30
CA THR A 194 3.15 -20.64 -22.69
C THR A 194 3.39 -19.16 -22.94
N THR A 195 2.82 -18.32 -22.08
CA THR A 195 2.84 -16.86 -22.16
C THR A 195 4.00 -16.25 -21.40
N HIS A 196 4.60 -16.98 -20.45
CA HIS A 196 5.63 -16.47 -19.54
C HIS A 196 5.21 -15.20 -18.78
N LEU A 197 3.90 -15.06 -18.54
CA LEU A 197 3.30 -14.09 -17.63
C LEU A 197 2.95 -14.78 -16.31
N TYR A 198 2.90 -13.99 -15.25
CA TYR A 198 2.45 -14.44 -13.95
C TYR A 198 0.94 -14.36 -13.86
N HIS A 199 0.30 -15.36 -13.26
CA HIS A 199 -1.14 -15.42 -13.09
C HIS A 199 -1.56 -15.76 -11.67
N ARG A 200 -2.64 -15.12 -11.23
CA ARG A 200 -3.33 -15.38 -9.97
C ARG A 200 -4.82 -15.07 -10.11
N THR A 201 -5.63 -15.56 -9.18
CA THR A 201 -7.00 -15.08 -9.03
C THR A 201 -7.02 -13.66 -8.47
N PRO A 202 -8.02 -12.84 -8.82
CA PRO A 202 -8.19 -11.54 -8.18
C PRO A 202 -8.33 -11.57 -6.66
N LEU A 203 -8.91 -12.62 -6.06
CA LEU A 203 -8.87 -12.77 -4.59
C LEU A 203 -7.43 -12.83 -4.06
N SER A 204 -6.52 -13.48 -4.78
CA SER A 204 -5.10 -13.54 -4.41
C SER A 204 -4.37 -12.21 -4.66
N ASP A 205 -5.01 -11.24 -5.31
CA ASP A 205 -4.57 -9.84 -5.38
C ASP A 205 -5.22 -8.97 -4.29
N ALA A 206 -5.99 -9.59 -3.37
CA ALA A 206 -6.89 -8.92 -2.44
C ALA A 206 -7.98 -8.06 -3.12
N GLN A 207 -8.42 -8.47 -4.31
CA GLN A 207 -9.39 -7.77 -5.17
C GLN A 207 -10.55 -8.66 -5.60
N GLU A 208 -11.17 -9.30 -4.62
CA GLU A 208 -12.35 -10.16 -4.80
C GLU A 208 -13.56 -9.42 -5.36
N PHE A 209 -14.41 -10.12 -6.11
CA PHE A 209 -15.49 -9.51 -6.91
C PHE A 209 -15.00 -8.41 -7.88
N SER A 210 -13.84 -8.58 -8.49
CA SER A 210 -13.38 -7.73 -9.60
C SER A 210 -13.94 -8.19 -10.95
N LEU A 211 -13.73 -7.37 -11.99
CA LEU A 211 -14.35 -7.55 -13.30
C LEU A 211 -14.18 -8.94 -13.92
N PRO A 212 -13.02 -9.63 -13.83
CA PRO A 212 -12.87 -10.97 -14.39
C PRO A 212 -13.90 -11.96 -13.87
N GLY A 213 -14.24 -11.90 -12.58
CA GLY A 213 -15.25 -12.77 -11.97
C GLY A 213 -16.64 -12.59 -12.59
N TYR A 214 -17.03 -11.36 -12.92
CA TYR A 214 -18.31 -11.08 -13.59
C TYR A 214 -18.32 -11.46 -15.07
N VAL A 215 -17.15 -11.45 -15.73
CA VAL A 215 -17.02 -11.85 -17.14
C VAL A 215 -17.06 -13.37 -17.33
N THR A 216 -16.66 -14.15 -16.32
CA THR A 216 -16.61 -15.62 -16.40
C THR A 216 -17.55 -16.36 -15.44
N GLY A 217 -18.20 -15.66 -14.52
CA GLY A 217 -19.04 -16.26 -13.47
C GLY A 217 -20.52 -16.44 -13.82
N GLY A 218 -20.94 -16.11 -15.04
CA GLY A 218 -22.29 -16.33 -15.54
C GLY A 218 -22.50 -17.76 -16.08
N PRO A 219 -23.71 -18.04 -16.62
CA PRO A 219 -24.07 -19.37 -17.11
C PRO A 219 -23.07 -19.91 -18.14
N ASN A 220 -22.64 -21.15 -17.96
CA ASN A 220 -21.66 -21.85 -18.81
C ASN A 220 -20.26 -21.18 -18.87
N GLY A 221 -19.85 -20.45 -17.82
CA GLY A 221 -18.55 -19.78 -17.77
C GLY A 221 -18.50 -18.48 -18.58
N GLY A 222 -19.66 -17.93 -18.94
CA GLY A 222 -19.80 -16.68 -19.68
C GLY A 222 -20.05 -15.47 -18.78
N PRO A 223 -20.43 -14.33 -19.35
CA PRO A 223 -20.72 -13.12 -18.59
C PRO A 223 -21.99 -13.27 -17.73
N VAL A 224 -21.96 -12.67 -16.53
CA VAL A 224 -23.16 -12.52 -15.68
C VAL A 224 -24.18 -11.65 -16.42
N GLN A 225 -25.39 -12.18 -16.67
CA GLN A 225 -26.45 -11.39 -17.34
C GLN A 225 -27.38 -10.72 -16.34
N TYR A 226 -27.72 -11.45 -15.27
CA TYR A 226 -28.59 -11.00 -14.19
C TYR A 226 -27.96 -11.44 -12.88
N TRP A 227 -27.80 -10.51 -11.93
CA TRP A 227 -27.17 -10.78 -10.64
C TRP A 227 -27.83 -11.95 -9.92
N GLU A 228 -29.17 -11.99 -9.85
CA GLU A 228 -29.95 -12.97 -9.07
C GLU A 228 -30.10 -14.35 -9.75
N SER A 229 -29.45 -14.58 -10.89
CA SER A 229 -29.57 -15.86 -11.60
C SER A 229 -29.02 -17.02 -10.76
N PHE A 230 -29.79 -18.12 -10.69
CA PHE A 230 -29.35 -19.37 -10.04
C PHE A 230 -28.25 -20.09 -10.84
N ASP A 231 -28.10 -19.77 -12.12
CA ASP A 231 -27.08 -20.35 -13.00
C ASP A 231 -25.73 -19.63 -12.90
N ASN A 232 -25.62 -18.58 -12.08
CA ASN A 232 -24.35 -17.90 -11.81
C ASN A 232 -23.46 -18.77 -10.89
N ASP A 233 -22.18 -18.83 -11.22
CA ASP A 233 -21.15 -19.36 -10.35
C ASP A 233 -20.60 -18.24 -9.44
N TYR A 234 -21.28 -18.03 -8.32
CA TYR A 234 -20.86 -17.02 -7.33
C TYR A 234 -19.49 -17.28 -6.72
N ASN A 235 -18.99 -18.52 -6.76
CA ASN A 235 -17.63 -18.79 -6.31
C ASN A 235 -16.62 -18.21 -7.31
N THR A 236 -16.84 -18.39 -8.62
CA THR A 236 -16.03 -17.73 -9.65
C THR A 236 -16.20 -16.20 -9.62
N ILE A 237 -17.40 -15.67 -9.38
CA ILE A 237 -17.61 -14.21 -9.25
C ILE A 237 -16.81 -13.65 -8.07
N TRP A 238 -16.84 -14.35 -6.93
CA TRP A 238 -16.14 -13.93 -5.71
C TRP A 238 -14.61 -14.04 -5.86
N LEU A 239 -14.11 -15.22 -6.20
CA LEU A 239 -12.67 -15.49 -6.29
C LEU A 239 -12.03 -14.78 -7.50
N GLY A 240 -12.77 -14.70 -8.60
CA GLY A 240 -12.29 -14.49 -9.96
C GLY A 240 -11.55 -15.72 -10.54
N PRO A 241 -11.46 -15.85 -11.87
CA PRO A 241 -10.66 -16.89 -12.52
C PRO A 241 -9.16 -16.63 -12.34
N GLU A 242 -8.30 -17.59 -12.68
CA GLU A 242 -6.87 -17.32 -12.85
C GLU A 242 -6.67 -16.33 -14.00
N THR A 243 -5.91 -15.27 -13.74
CA THR A 243 -5.77 -14.14 -14.66
C THR A 243 -4.34 -13.62 -14.71
N TYR A 244 -3.90 -13.25 -15.91
CA TYR A 244 -2.74 -12.38 -16.08
C TYR A 244 -3.19 -10.94 -15.79
N ARG A 245 -2.98 -10.48 -14.55
CA ARG A 245 -3.38 -9.12 -14.14
C ARG A 245 -2.29 -8.09 -14.41
N PRO A 246 -2.62 -6.86 -14.85
CA PRO A 246 -1.63 -5.83 -15.17
C PRO A 246 -0.89 -5.30 -13.95
N ASN A 247 -1.53 -5.18 -12.78
CA ASN A 247 -0.90 -4.82 -11.51
C ASN A 247 0.15 -5.87 -11.11
N PHE A 248 -0.23 -7.15 -11.03
CA PHE A 248 0.67 -8.20 -10.57
C PHE A 248 1.90 -8.34 -11.48
N ASN A 249 1.72 -8.41 -12.80
CA ASN A 249 2.86 -8.47 -13.72
C ASN A 249 3.71 -7.20 -13.67
N SER A 250 3.13 -6.02 -13.38
CA SER A 250 3.90 -4.80 -13.14
C SER A 250 4.74 -4.86 -11.86
N TYR A 251 4.23 -5.49 -10.79
CA TYR A 251 5.00 -5.73 -9.59
C TYR A 251 6.25 -6.55 -9.91
N MET A 252 6.08 -7.58 -10.73
CA MET A 252 7.19 -8.46 -11.15
C MET A 252 8.20 -7.73 -12.04
N VAL A 253 7.76 -6.93 -13.02
CA VAL A 253 8.67 -6.08 -13.82
C VAL A 253 9.44 -5.11 -12.93
N ALA A 254 8.75 -4.40 -12.03
CA ALA A 254 9.37 -3.42 -11.15
C ALA A 254 10.30 -4.08 -10.12
N GLY A 255 9.97 -5.28 -9.65
CA GLY A 255 10.81 -6.07 -8.78
C GLY A 255 12.09 -6.54 -9.46
N ALA A 256 12.02 -7.02 -10.70
CA ALA A 256 13.19 -7.38 -11.50
C ALA A 256 14.11 -6.17 -11.70
N ARG A 257 13.55 -4.99 -12.02
CA ARG A 257 14.32 -3.74 -12.17
C ARG A 257 14.93 -3.26 -10.85
N ALA A 258 14.23 -3.44 -9.73
CA ALA A 258 14.78 -3.15 -8.41
C ALA A 258 15.97 -4.06 -8.10
N ILE A 259 15.85 -5.37 -8.30
CA ILE A 259 16.96 -6.34 -8.15
C ILE A 259 18.13 -5.95 -9.04
N ALA A 260 17.88 -5.60 -10.31
CA ALA A 260 18.93 -5.17 -11.22
C ALA A 260 19.69 -3.93 -10.70
N THR A 261 18.94 -2.96 -10.17
CA THR A 261 19.53 -1.74 -9.59
C THR A 261 20.37 -2.07 -8.35
N VAL A 262 19.87 -2.92 -7.46
CA VAL A 262 20.60 -3.35 -6.25
C VAL A 262 21.85 -4.17 -6.62
N ALA A 263 21.77 -5.04 -7.63
CA ALA A 263 22.91 -5.78 -8.14
C ALA A 263 23.99 -4.85 -8.69
N GLN A 264 23.61 -3.80 -9.41
CA GLN A 264 24.53 -2.79 -9.90
C GLN A 264 25.22 -2.04 -8.75
N LEU A 265 24.47 -1.67 -7.70
CA LEU A 265 25.01 -1.04 -6.49
C LEU A 265 25.98 -1.98 -5.74
N ALA A 266 25.72 -3.28 -5.76
CA ALA A 266 26.60 -4.31 -5.19
C ALA A 266 27.83 -4.61 -6.07
N GLY A 267 28.01 -3.90 -7.21
CA GLY A 267 29.11 -4.11 -8.14
C GLY A 267 28.98 -5.33 -9.05
N ASN A 268 27.80 -5.97 -9.09
CA ASN A 268 27.52 -7.13 -9.93
C ASN A 268 26.80 -6.73 -11.24
N THR A 269 27.57 -6.16 -12.17
CA THR A 269 27.05 -5.68 -13.46
C THR A 269 26.42 -6.78 -14.30
N SER A 270 26.94 -8.01 -14.27
CA SER A 270 26.39 -9.14 -15.05
C SER A 270 24.99 -9.50 -14.57
N LEU A 271 24.80 -9.62 -13.26
CA LEU A 271 23.49 -9.89 -12.66
C LEU A 271 22.52 -8.74 -12.92
N ALA A 272 22.99 -7.49 -12.84
CA ALA A 272 22.18 -6.33 -13.17
C ALA A 272 21.66 -6.38 -14.63
N GLN A 273 22.50 -6.76 -15.58
CA GLN A 273 22.10 -6.92 -16.98
C GLN A 273 21.09 -8.06 -17.17
N GLU A 274 21.30 -9.20 -16.52
CA GLU A 274 20.39 -10.35 -16.55
C GLU A 274 18.98 -9.97 -16.07
N TRP A 275 18.88 -9.33 -14.90
CA TRP A 275 17.59 -8.94 -14.33
C TRP A 275 16.89 -7.82 -15.10
N ASN A 276 17.65 -6.88 -15.68
CA ASN A 276 17.08 -5.88 -16.59
C ASN A 276 16.50 -6.55 -17.85
N GLN A 277 17.25 -7.46 -18.48
CA GLN A 277 16.76 -8.21 -19.64
C GLN A 277 15.53 -9.04 -19.32
N TYR A 278 15.49 -9.68 -18.14
CA TYR A 278 14.31 -10.41 -17.67
C TYR A 278 13.10 -9.48 -17.53
N GLY A 279 13.25 -8.34 -16.84
CA GLY A 279 12.18 -7.36 -16.64
C GLY A 279 11.67 -6.76 -17.95
N ASP A 280 12.56 -6.44 -18.89
CA ASP A 280 12.18 -5.91 -20.21
C ASP A 280 11.47 -6.96 -21.07
N GLY A 281 11.89 -8.23 -20.98
CA GLY A 281 11.20 -9.34 -21.62
C GLY A 281 9.79 -9.52 -21.06
N LEU A 282 9.61 -9.46 -19.74
CA LEU A 282 8.30 -9.55 -19.10
C LEU A 282 7.40 -8.37 -19.49
N TYR A 283 7.92 -7.14 -19.47
CA TYR A 283 7.19 -5.96 -19.92
C TYR A 283 6.74 -6.07 -21.38
N SER A 284 7.58 -6.63 -22.27
CA SER A 284 7.22 -6.83 -23.68
C SER A 284 6.03 -7.78 -23.81
N ARG A 285 5.99 -8.88 -23.03
CA ARG A 285 4.86 -9.83 -23.03
C ARG A 285 3.60 -9.22 -22.43
N MET A 286 3.74 -8.36 -21.43
CA MET A 286 2.60 -7.58 -20.94
C MET A 286 2.02 -6.69 -22.03
N LEU A 287 2.85 -5.96 -22.78
CA LEU A 287 2.37 -5.12 -23.88
C LEU A 287 1.62 -5.94 -24.94
N ASP A 288 2.14 -7.11 -25.30
CA ASP A 288 1.53 -7.94 -26.33
C ASP A 288 0.19 -8.56 -25.90
N MET A 289 0.03 -8.85 -24.61
CA MET A 289 -1.12 -9.62 -24.12
C MET A 289 -2.14 -8.79 -23.32
N LEU A 290 -1.67 -7.84 -22.51
CA LEU A 290 -2.49 -7.14 -21.50
C LEU A 290 -2.82 -5.69 -21.88
N TYR A 291 -2.23 -5.15 -22.94
CA TYR A 291 -2.52 -3.80 -23.40
C TYR A 291 -3.58 -3.82 -24.51
N ASP A 292 -4.78 -3.36 -24.19
CA ASP A 292 -5.85 -3.24 -25.17
C ASP A 292 -5.68 -1.97 -26.01
N ASN A 293 -5.57 -2.13 -27.33
CA ASN A 293 -5.29 -1.02 -28.24
C ASN A 293 -6.53 -0.14 -28.51
N ASP A 294 -7.74 -0.67 -28.34
CA ASP A 294 -8.98 0.07 -28.58
C ASP A 294 -9.32 0.94 -27.37
N LEU A 295 -9.21 0.39 -26.16
CA LEU A 295 -9.32 1.13 -24.90
C LEU A 295 -8.09 2.01 -24.61
N GLN A 296 -6.96 1.70 -25.24
CA GLN A 296 -5.63 2.22 -24.92
C GLN A 296 -5.28 2.03 -23.44
N PHE A 297 -5.64 0.88 -22.86
CA PHE A 297 -5.60 0.67 -21.42
C PHE A 297 -5.14 -0.75 -21.07
N TRP A 298 -4.59 -0.90 -19.87
CA TRP A 298 -4.19 -2.20 -19.35
C TRP A 298 -5.40 -2.95 -18.82
N ILE A 299 -5.60 -4.17 -19.31
CA ILE A 299 -6.74 -5.03 -18.94
C ILE A 299 -6.26 -6.39 -18.45
N ASP A 300 -7.16 -7.09 -17.78
CA ASP A 300 -7.00 -8.48 -17.41
C ASP A 300 -7.18 -9.42 -18.61
N VAL A 301 -6.45 -10.53 -18.58
CA VAL A 301 -6.64 -11.64 -19.53
C VAL A 301 -6.74 -12.94 -18.77
N VAL A 302 -7.79 -13.72 -19.02
CA VAL A 302 -8.02 -15.01 -18.35
C VAL A 302 -7.00 -16.04 -18.82
N GLU A 303 -6.34 -16.67 -17.84
CA GLU A 303 -5.36 -17.74 -18.06
C GLU A 303 -6.00 -18.94 -18.79
N GLY A 304 -5.22 -19.63 -19.63
CA GLY A 304 -5.64 -20.82 -20.38
C GLY A 304 -6.56 -20.55 -21.58
N THR A 305 -7.48 -19.59 -21.48
CA THR A 305 -8.41 -19.22 -22.57
C THR A 305 -7.99 -18.00 -23.37
N ASN A 306 -7.10 -17.17 -22.80
CA ASN A 306 -6.70 -15.87 -23.31
C ASN A 306 -7.89 -14.94 -23.59
N LEU A 307 -8.98 -15.08 -22.81
CA LEU A 307 -10.14 -14.21 -22.91
C LEU A 307 -9.79 -12.80 -22.37
N PRO A 308 -9.80 -11.74 -23.21
CA PRO A 308 -9.63 -10.39 -22.72
C PRO A 308 -10.83 -9.93 -21.90
N VAL A 309 -10.57 -9.40 -20.71
CA VAL A 309 -11.57 -8.82 -19.82
C VAL A 309 -11.63 -7.32 -20.11
N VAL A 310 -12.37 -6.95 -21.14
CA VAL A 310 -12.42 -5.57 -21.66
C VAL A 310 -13.21 -4.67 -20.71
N GLY A 311 -12.49 -3.79 -20.01
CA GLY A 311 -13.02 -2.74 -19.14
C GLY A 311 -11.89 -2.10 -18.34
N ARG A 312 -12.05 -0.83 -17.94
CA ARG A 312 -11.04 -0.15 -17.12
C ARG A 312 -11.28 -0.44 -15.65
N GLU A 313 -10.40 -1.26 -15.08
CA GLU A 313 -10.23 -1.37 -13.64
C GLU A 313 -9.12 -0.41 -13.16
N LEU A 314 -9.23 0.10 -11.94
CA LEU A 314 -8.27 1.07 -11.39
C LEU A 314 -6.84 0.49 -11.32
N ILE A 315 -6.70 -0.84 -11.27
CA ILE A 315 -5.42 -1.52 -11.38
C ILE A 315 -4.67 -1.23 -12.68
N GLY A 316 -5.32 -0.75 -13.74
CA GLY A 316 -4.62 -0.28 -14.94
C GLY A 316 -3.74 0.96 -14.72
N TYR A 317 -3.90 1.66 -13.58
CA TYR A 317 -3.00 2.77 -13.17
C TYR A 317 -1.74 2.28 -12.46
N PHE A 318 -1.74 1.05 -11.94
CA PHE A 318 -0.64 0.49 -11.18
C PHE A 318 0.65 0.37 -12.00
N PRO A 319 0.63 -0.13 -13.26
CA PRO A 319 1.83 -0.14 -14.10
C PRO A 319 2.60 1.18 -14.08
N TYR A 320 1.90 2.31 -14.26
CA TYR A 320 2.53 3.63 -14.30
C TYR A 320 3.17 4.03 -12.96
N ARG A 321 2.54 3.71 -11.82
CA ARG A 321 3.12 3.93 -10.49
C ARG A 321 4.42 3.16 -10.28
N PHE A 322 4.59 2.03 -10.97
CA PHE A 322 5.76 1.16 -10.85
C PHE A 322 6.77 1.29 -12.00
N ASP A 323 6.72 2.39 -12.75
CA ASP A 323 7.62 2.64 -13.89
C ASP A 323 7.45 1.64 -15.06
N VAL A 324 6.25 1.10 -15.23
CA VAL A 324 5.87 0.15 -16.29
C VAL A 324 4.83 0.80 -17.21
N GLY A 325 5.06 0.82 -18.52
CA GLY A 325 4.10 1.42 -19.45
C GLY A 325 3.97 2.94 -19.34
N THR A 326 5.09 3.67 -19.38
CA THR A 326 5.12 5.14 -19.19
C THR A 326 5.09 5.95 -20.49
N GLY A 327 4.86 5.29 -21.63
CA GLY A 327 4.78 5.94 -22.95
C GLY A 327 3.55 6.83 -23.10
N THR A 328 3.59 7.77 -24.05
CA THR A 328 2.52 8.75 -24.29
C THR A 328 1.16 8.11 -24.56
N ASN A 329 1.10 6.99 -25.29
CA ASN A 329 -0.17 6.30 -25.55
C ASN A 329 -0.80 5.74 -24.27
N MET A 330 0.01 5.16 -23.38
CA MET A 330 -0.46 4.66 -22.09
C MET A 330 -0.94 5.81 -21.20
N ILE A 331 -0.24 6.95 -21.21
CA ILE A 331 -0.67 8.15 -20.48
C ILE A 331 -2.05 8.63 -20.96
N ARG A 332 -2.30 8.64 -22.29
CA ARG A 332 -3.63 8.98 -22.83
C ARG A 332 -4.72 8.00 -22.38
N GLY A 333 -4.38 6.72 -22.25
CA GLY A 333 -5.24 5.72 -21.65
C GLY A 333 -5.64 6.05 -20.21
N LEU A 334 -4.68 6.46 -19.39
CA LEU A 334 -4.94 6.93 -18.03
C LEU A 334 -5.83 8.18 -18.06
N GLU A 335 -5.50 9.18 -18.89
CA GLU A 335 -6.30 10.40 -19.06
C GLU A 335 -7.77 10.12 -19.38
N ALA A 336 -8.05 9.09 -20.19
CA ALA A 336 -9.41 8.71 -20.53
C ALA A 336 -10.25 8.34 -19.29
N GLY A 337 -9.64 7.76 -18.25
CA GLY A 337 -10.33 7.39 -17.00
C GLY A 337 -10.51 8.55 -16.00
N LEU A 338 -9.95 9.73 -16.26
CA LEU A 338 -9.94 10.86 -15.34
C LEU A 338 -11.14 11.79 -15.54
N ASN A 339 -12.36 11.25 -15.45
CA ASN A 339 -13.59 12.04 -15.51
C ASN A 339 -14.74 11.39 -14.71
N GLU A 340 -15.87 12.10 -14.60
CA GLU A 340 -17.03 11.74 -13.77
C GLU A 340 -17.84 10.54 -14.28
N HIS A 341 -17.64 10.10 -15.52
CA HIS A 341 -18.25 8.88 -16.07
C HIS A 341 -17.36 7.65 -15.91
N GLU A 342 -16.12 7.84 -15.47
CA GLU A 342 -15.10 6.80 -15.39
C GLU A 342 -14.77 6.55 -13.93
N PHE A 343 -13.59 6.96 -13.43
CA PHE A 343 -13.20 6.67 -12.05
C PHE A 343 -13.59 7.74 -11.02
N ILE A 344 -13.83 8.98 -11.43
CA ILE A 344 -13.97 10.10 -10.49
C ILE A 344 -15.40 10.17 -9.95
N THR A 345 -15.52 10.15 -8.61
CA THR A 345 -16.79 10.28 -7.88
C THR A 345 -16.59 11.14 -6.64
N GLN A 346 -17.67 11.39 -5.88
CA GLN A 346 -17.63 12.24 -4.70
C GLN A 346 -16.73 11.69 -3.57
N TYR A 347 -16.62 10.37 -3.48
CA TYR A 347 -15.86 9.67 -2.43
C TYR A 347 -14.94 8.58 -3.03
N GLY A 348 -14.42 8.83 -4.24
CA GLY A 348 -13.60 7.90 -5.01
C GLY A 348 -12.29 8.49 -5.51
N PRO A 349 -11.43 7.63 -6.06
CA PRO A 349 -11.75 6.89 -7.28
C PRO A 349 -12.48 5.57 -7.05
N THR A 350 -13.30 5.15 -8.01
CA THR A 350 -13.91 3.80 -8.05
C THR A 350 -12.88 2.76 -8.50
N THR A 351 -13.03 1.50 -8.10
CA THR A 351 -12.15 0.40 -8.61
C THR A 351 -12.48 -0.06 -10.03
N LEU A 352 -13.68 0.24 -10.53
CA LEU A 352 -14.13 -0.05 -11.89
C LEU A 352 -14.76 1.21 -12.50
N GLU A 353 -14.54 1.45 -13.79
CA GLU A 353 -15.17 2.57 -14.51
C GLU A 353 -16.70 2.53 -14.40
N GLN A 354 -17.32 3.68 -14.14
CA GLN A 354 -18.77 3.76 -13.90
C GLN A 354 -19.63 3.41 -15.13
N THR A 355 -19.06 3.49 -16.33
CA THR A 355 -19.73 3.10 -17.59
C THR A 355 -19.78 1.58 -17.81
N ASN A 356 -19.01 0.79 -17.04
CA ASN A 356 -19.01 -0.66 -17.15
C ASN A 356 -20.36 -1.24 -16.67
N PRO A 357 -20.98 -2.20 -17.38
CA PRO A 357 -22.28 -2.76 -17.01
C PRO A 357 -22.29 -3.46 -15.64
N TYR A 358 -21.13 -3.84 -15.12
CA TYR A 358 -21.00 -4.48 -13.82
C TYR A 358 -20.67 -3.51 -12.69
N TYR A 359 -20.48 -2.21 -12.97
CA TYR A 359 -20.23 -1.22 -11.92
C TYR A 359 -21.40 -1.16 -10.94
N THR A 360 -21.05 -1.14 -9.65
CA THR A 360 -22.03 -0.98 -8.58
C THR A 360 -21.61 0.14 -7.64
N ALA A 361 -22.40 1.23 -7.61
CA ALA A 361 -22.22 2.31 -6.65
C ALA A 361 -22.58 1.85 -5.22
N LEU A 362 -23.60 0.99 -5.10
CA LEU A 362 -24.02 0.34 -3.86
C LEU A 362 -23.82 -1.16 -4.00
N LYS A 363 -23.36 -1.81 -2.93
CA LYS A 363 -23.06 -3.24 -2.93
C LYS A 363 -24.32 -4.08 -3.14
N ASN A 364 -24.21 -5.12 -3.98
CA ASN A 364 -25.29 -6.10 -4.18
C ASN A 364 -25.30 -7.22 -3.12
N VAL A 365 -24.31 -7.25 -2.21
CA VAL A 365 -24.21 -8.20 -1.11
C VAL A 365 -23.85 -7.49 0.19
N THR A 366 -24.12 -8.16 1.31
CA THR A 366 -23.77 -7.66 2.66
C THR A 366 -22.31 -7.86 3.03
N TYR A 367 -21.57 -8.66 2.27
CA TYR A 367 -20.14 -8.89 2.46
C TYR A 367 -19.36 -7.58 2.31
N CYS A 368 -18.27 -7.41 3.07
CA CYS A 368 -17.50 -6.16 3.09
C CYS A 368 -16.95 -5.82 1.71
N CYS A 369 -16.41 -6.84 1.06
CA CYS A 369 -15.25 -6.59 0.24
C CYS A 369 -15.61 -6.85 -1.21
N ILE A 370 -15.95 -5.77 -1.91
CA ILE A 370 -16.32 -5.78 -3.32
C ILE A 370 -15.41 -4.80 -4.06
N TRP A 371 -14.77 -5.28 -5.12
CA TRP A 371 -13.86 -4.50 -5.96
C TRP A 371 -14.49 -4.09 -7.30
N GLN A 372 -15.82 -3.91 -7.30
CA GLN A 372 -16.63 -3.64 -8.48
C GLN A 372 -17.23 -2.22 -8.50
N GLY A 373 -16.51 -1.23 -7.95
CA GLY A 373 -16.93 0.17 -7.97
C GLY A 373 -16.70 0.93 -6.67
N GLN A 374 -16.52 0.24 -5.55
CA GLN A 374 -16.19 0.86 -4.26
C GLN A 374 -14.83 1.55 -4.33
N SER A 375 -14.63 2.58 -3.50
CA SER A 375 -13.32 3.19 -3.34
C SER A 375 -12.52 2.48 -2.25
N TRP A 376 -11.32 2.04 -2.58
CA TRP A 376 -10.44 1.34 -1.64
C TRP A 376 -9.24 2.22 -1.31
N PRO A 377 -8.93 2.50 -0.03
CA PRO A 377 -7.73 3.22 0.36
C PRO A 377 -6.45 2.64 -0.27
N PHE A 378 -6.36 1.31 -0.39
CA PHE A 378 -5.26 0.60 -1.05
C PHE A 378 -5.00 1.14 -2.46
N SER A 379 -6.01 1.09 -3.34
CA SER A 379 -5.85 1.55 -4.73
C SER A 379 -5.86 3.06 -4.86
N THR A 380 -6.58 3.77 -3.99
CA THR A 380 -6.59 5.23 -3.97
C THR A 380 -5.19 5.77 -3.68
N SER A 381 -4.46 5.16 -2.75
CA SER A 381 -3.10 5.62 -2.41
C SER A 381 -2.10 5.41 -3.56
N VAL A 382 -2.25 4.32 -4.34
CA VAL A 382 -1.51 4.06 -5.59
C VAL A 382 -1.90 5.04 -6.69
N TYR A 383 -3.20 5.28 -6.89
CA TYR A 383 -3.75 6.22 -7.86
C TYR A 383 -3.22 7.65 -7.64
N LEU A 384 -3.18 8.10 -6.38
CA LEU A 384 -2.62 9.40 -6.00
C LEU A 384 -1.14 9.52 -6.39
N GLY A 385 -0.36 8.46 -6.24
CA GLY A 385 1.05 8.44 -6.69
C GLY A 385 1.18 8.59 -8.21
N THR A 386 0.28 7.97 -8.97
CA THR A 386 0.23 8.12 -10.44
C THR A 386 -0.15 9.54 -10.84
N LEU A 387 -1.22 10.11 -10.25
CA LEU A 387 -1.63 11.49 -10.52
C LEU A 387 -0.52 12.49 -10.19
N ALA A 388 0.12 12.33 -9.02
CA ALA A 388 1.20 13.21 -8.59
C ALA A 388 2.36 13.20 -9.59
N ARG A 389 2.75 12.02 -10.06
CA ARG A 389 3.84 11.89 -11.02
C ARG A 389 3.51 12.51 -12.38
N LEU A 390 2.28 12.33 -12.87
CA LEU A 390 1.82 12.93 -14.12
C LEU A 390 1.80 14.46 -14.02
N ALA A 391 1.20 14.99 -12.95
CA ALA A 391 1.07 16.41 -12.68
C ALA A 391 2.42 17.10 -12.53
N ARG A 392 3.30 16.54 -11.68
CA ARG A 392 4.61 17.10 -11.35
C ARG A 392 5.54 17.21 -12.57
N ASN A 393 5.43 16.26 -13.49
CA ASN A 393 6.27 16.24 -14.69
C ASN A 393 5.57 16.86 -15.90
N ASN A 394 4.37 17.43 -15.72
CA ASN A 394 3.55 18.03 -16.77
C ASN A 394 3.36 17.08 -17.97
N LEU A 395 3.09 15.81 -17.69
CA LEU A 395 2.98 14.74 -18.69
C LEU A 395 1.55 14.53 -19.19
N SER A 396 0.58 15.15 -18.54
CA SER A 396 -0.84 15.03 -18.83
C SER A 396 -1.51 16.40 -18.82
N SER A 397 -2.46 16.58 -19.73
CA SER A 397 -3.32 17.78 -19.77
C SER A 397 -4.51 17.69 -18.80
N ILE A 398 -4.82 16.48 -18.30
CA ILE A 398 -5.96 16.20 -17.40
C ILE A 398 -5.47 15.97 -15.97
N ALA A 399 -4.46 15.12 -15.76
CA ALA A 399 -3.80 14.91 -14.46
C ALA A 399 -2.91 16.10 -14.11
N THR A 400 -3.56 17.20 -13.72
CA THR A 400 -2.94 18.47 -13.30
C THR A 400 -2.69 18.49 -11.80
N PRO A 401 -1.86 19.43 -11.29
CA PRO A 401 -1.72 19.64 -9.84
C PRO A 401 -3.06 19.88 -9.12
N GLN A 402 -4.00 20.57 -9.79
CA GLN A 402 -5.35 20.80 -9.27
C GLN A 402 -6.13 19.49 -9.11
N LEU A 403 -6.12 18.62 -10.13
CA LEU A 403 -6.82 17.32 -10.05
C LEU A 403 -6.18 16.42 -8.99
N PHE A 404 -4.85 16.39 -8.91
CA PHE A 404 -4.15 15.67 -7.85
C PHE A 404 -4.58 16.17 -6.45
N TYR A 405 -4.61 17.49 -6.23
CA TYR A 405 -5.00 18.04 -4.93
C TYR A 405 -6.46 17.71 -4.59
N GLN A 406 -7.38 17.82 -5.55
CA GLN A 406 -8.77 17.41 -5.36
C GLN A 406 -8.89 15.93 -4.96
N ALA A 407 -8.11 15.04 -5.59
CA ALA A 407 -8.07 13.64 -5.21
C ALA A 407 -7.48 13.42 -3.80
N MET A 408 -6.48 14.20 -3.38
CA MET A 408 -5.97 14.18 -2.01
C MET A 408 -7.02 14.66 -1.00
N GLU A 409 -7.78 15.72 -1.32
CA GLU A 409 -8.89 16.21 -0.49
C GLU A 409 -9.98 15.14 -0.35
N THR A 410 -10.38 14.50 -1.45
CA THR A 410 -11.33 13.39 -1.41
C THR A 410 -10.80 12.23 -0.57
N TYR A 411 -9.52 11.87 -0.71
CA TYR A 411 -8.93 10.81 0.10
C TYR A 411 -8.91 11.17 1.58
N ALA A 412 -8.55 12.40 1.96
CA ALA A 412 -8.65 12.87 3.34
C ALA A 412 -10.10 12.81 3.85
N LEU A 413 -11.06 13.27 3.05
CA LEU A 413 -12.49 13.24 3.39
C LEU A 413 -13.01 11.82 3.65
N THR A 414 -12.61 10.85 2.84
CA THR A 414 -13.00 9.44 3.05
C THR A 414 -12.39 8.85 4.32
N ASN A 415 -11.35 9.46 4.90
CA ASN A 415 -10.77 9.03 6.19
C ASN A 415 -11.49 9.64 7.40
N TYR A 416 -12.81 9.74 7.35
CA TYR A 416 -13.66 10.19 8.45
C TYR A 416 -14.85 9.26 8.67
N LYS A 417 -15.32 9.23 9.91
CA LYS A 417 -16.62 8.68 10.31
C LYS A 417 -17.18 9.58 11.41
N ASP A 418 -18.41 10.06 11.23
CA ASP A 418 -19.06 10.99 12.17
C ASP A 418 -18.22 12.27 12.46
N ASN A 419 -17.51 12.78 11.45
CA ASN A 419 -16.56 13.90 11.53
C ASN A 419 -15.35 13.66 12.45
N ILE A 420 -15.04 12.41 12.77
CA ILE A 420 -13.82 12.00 13.48
C ILE A 420 -12.93 11.24 12.49
N PRO A 421 -11.61 11.52 12.44
CA PRO A 421 -10.70 10.74 11.61
C PRO A 421 -10.83 9.23 11.87
N TYR A 422 -11.01 8.46 10.80
CA TYR A 422 -11.29 7.03 10.84
C TYR A 422 -10.86 6.39 9.51
N THR A 423 -10.39 5.14 9.54
CA THR A 423 -10.07 4.36 8.34
C THR A 423 -10.64 2.97 8.50
N ALA A 424 -11.38 2.50 7.50
CA ALA A 424 -11.84 1.13 7.36
C ALA A 424 -11.38 0.53 6.02
N GLU A 425 -12.02 -0.55 5.57
CA GLU A 425 -11.57 -1.31 4.40
C GLU A 425 -11.91 -0.61 3.07
N SER A 426 -13.15 -0.17 2.89
CA SER A 426 -13.60 0.49 1.65
C SER A 426 -14.72 1.49 1.88
N HIS A 427 -14.86 2.46 0.97
CA HIS A 427 -15.84 3.52 1.03
C HIS A 427 -16.80 3.48 -0.17
N TYR A 428 -18.08 3.80 0.04
CA TYR A 428 -19.00 3.95 -1.08
C TYR A 428 -18.61 5.16 -1.94
N PRO A 429 -18.66 5.09 -3.27
CA PRO A 429 -18.19 6.18 -4.13
C PRO A 429 -19.15 7.39 -4.17
N THR A 430 -20.42 7.22 -3.80
CA THR A 430 -21.49 8.22 -3.97
C THR A 430 -22.19 8.63 -2.68
N ILE A 431 -21.89 7.98 -1.55
CA ILE A 431 -22.43 8.32 -0.24
C ILE A 431 -21.30 8.37 0.79
N ASN A 432 -21.43 9.25 1.78
CA ASN A 432 -20.43 9.45 2.83
C ASN A 432 -20.48 8.35 3.89
N GLU A 433 -20.19 7.11 3.50
CA GLU A 433 -20.24 5.96 4.39
C GLU A 433 -19.20 4.92 3.96
N TRP A 434 -18.58 4.29 4.95
CA TRP A 434 -17.71 3.14 4.72
C TRP A 434 -18.53 1.94 4.25
N SER A 435 -18.20 1.40 3.09
CA SER A 435 -18.78 0.16 2.57
C SER A 435 -18.19 -1.10 3.20
N GLY A 436 -16.96 -1.04 3.71
CA GLY A 436 -16.30 -2.13 4.43
C GLY A 436 -15.96 -1.70 5.86
N ASP A 437 -16.94 -1.78 6.76
CA ASP A 437 -16.84 -1.31 8.15
C ASP A 437 -17.49 -2.31 9.12
N THR A 438 -16.86 -3.47 9.24
CA THR A 438 -17.30 -4.54 10.15
C THR A 438 -16.77 -4.27 11.54
N THR A 439 -17.67 -4.25 12.53
CA THR A 439 -17.33 -3.98 13.93
C THR A 439 -16.33 -4.98 14.50
N ASN A 440 -15.35 -4.47 15.24
CA ASN A 440 -14.26 -5.23 15.86
C ASN A 440 -13.45 -6.03 14.82
N HIS A 441 -13.25 -5.42 13.64
CA HIS A 441 -12.53 -5.98 12.52
C HIS A 441 -11.89 -4.89 11.67
N SER A 442 -12.70 -4.02 11.07
CA SER A 442 -12.26 -3.05 10.05
C SER A 442 -11.71 -1.75 10.66
N GLU A 443 -11.92 -1.50 11.95
CA GLU A 443 -11.47 -0.28 12.61
C GLU A 443 -9.94 -0.11 12.49
N HIS A 444 -9.52 1.10 12.06
CA HIS A 444 -8.12 1.48 11.94
C HIS A 444 -7.32 0.65 10.94
N TYR A 445 -7.98 0.14 9.89
CA TYR A 445 -7.38 -0.76 8.91
C TYR A 445 -6.09 -0.21 8.28
N PHE A 446 -5.01 -1.00 8.33
CA PHE A 446 -3.71 -0.57 7.82
C PHE A 446 -3.37 -1.24 6.49
N HIS A 447 -4.07 -0.81 5.44
CA HIS A 447 -3.99 -1.40 4.09
C HIS A 447 -3.68 -0.35 3.00
N SER A 448 -3.15 0.80 3.39
CA SER A 448 -2.91 1.91 2.46
C SER A 448 -1.86 2.87 2.98
N THR A 449 -1.38 3.75 2.11
CA THR A 449 -0.44 4.83 2.46
C THR A 449 -1.16 6.16 2.65
N TYR A 450 -0.69 6.99 3.58
CA TYR A 450 -1.11 8.37 3.78
C TYR A 450 0.09 9.27 4.08
N PHE A 451 0.98 8.88 5.02
CA PHE A 451 2.25 9.57 5.26
C PHE A 451 3.04 9.69 3.95
N ASP A 452 3.15 8.60 3.21
CA ASP A 452 3.90 8.61 1.96
C ASP A 452 3.25 9.54 0.93
N ASN A 453 1.93 9.60 0.85
CA ASN A 453 1.21 10.50 -0.04
C ASN A 453 1.38 11.98 0.37
N VAL A 454 1.39 12.27 1.67
CA VAL A 454 1.69 13.62 2.17
C VAL A 454 3.12 14.01 1.78
N PHE A 455 4.12 13.19 2.11
CA PHE A 455 5.52 13.58 1.93
C PHE A 455 5.98 13.54 0.46
N THR A 456 5.68 12.46 -0.26
CA THR A 456 6.18 12.30 -1.63
C THR A 456 5.29 12.92 -2.69
N ASN A 457 3.98 12.96 -2.46
CA ASN A 457 3.04 13.40 -3.48
C ASN A 457 2.66 14.86 -3.27
N LEU A 458 2.17 15.24 -2.09
CA LEU A 458 1.74 16.60 -1.77
C LEU A 458 2.92 17.56 -1.55
N ILE A 459 3.76 17.30 -0.54
CA ILE A 459 4.95 18.11 -0.23
C ILE A 459 6.03 17.93 -1.31
N GLY A 460 6.04 16.78 -1.98
CA GLY A 460 6.85 16.57 -3.17
C GLY A 460 8.31 16.25 -2.89
N ILE A 461 8.62 15.60 -1.76
CA ILE A 461 9.94 15.06 -1.48
C ILE A 461 10.16 13.87 -2.40
N ILE A 462 11.20 13.90 -3.23
CA ILE A 462 11.48 12.84 -4.21
C ILE A 462 12.69 12.04 -3.72
N PRO A 463 12.49 10.87 -3.07
CA PRO A 463 13.59 10.08 -2.57
C PRO A 463 14.45 9.55 -3.71
N THR A 464 15.76 9.61 -3.53
CA THR A 464 16.75 9.04 -4.44
C THR A 464 17.91 8.46 -3.63
N LEU A 465 18.69 7.56 -4.23
CA LEU A 465 19.94 7.09 -3.61
C LEU A 465 21.09 8.10 -3.78
N ASP A 466 20.93 9.11 -4.64
CA ASP A 466 21.89 10.20 -4.75
C ASP A 466 21.92 11.01 -3.46
N ASN A 467 23.10 11.53 -3.07
CA ASN A 467 23.25 12.42 -1.92
C ASN A 467 22.71 13.83 -2.21
N ARG A 468 21.39 13.94 -2.41
CA ARG A 468 20.66 15.18 -2.67
C ARG A 468 19.25 15.12 -2.09
N ILE A 469 18.69 16.30 -1.82
CA ILE A 469 17.26 16.48 -1.54
C ILE A 469 16.64 17.10 -2.79
N GLU A 470 15.56 16.50 -3.28
CA GLU A 470 14.76 17.04 -4.37
C GLU A 470 13.33 17.31 -3.87
N LEU A 471 12.88 18.55 -4.10
CA LEU A 471 11.55 19.03 -3.72
C LEU A 471 10.82 19.51 -4.97
N ARG A 472 9.66 18.93 -5.22
CA ARG A 472 8.74 19.27 -6.32
C ARG A 472 7.30 19.26 -5.81
N PRO A 473 6.91 20.27 -5.02
CA PRO A 473 5.62 20.30 -4.34
C PRO A 473 4.45 20.34 -5.31
N LEU A 474 3.36 19.69 -4.92
CA LEU A 474 2.04 19.81 -5.53
C LEU A 474 1.05 20.48 -4.57
N VAL A 475 1.56 21.14 -3.54
CA VAL A 475 0.81 22.02 -2.64
C VAL A 475 0.06 23.08 -3.46
N PRO A 476 -1.23 23.31 -3.21
CA PRO A 476 -2.01 24.25 -3.99
C PRO A 476 -1.61 25.70 -3.67
N SER A 477 -1.78 26.58 -4.65
CA SER A 477 -1.32 27.97 -4.56
C SER A 477 -2.00 28.81 -3.45
N ASN A 478 -3.11 28.35 -2.88
CA ASN A 478 -3.83 29.00 -1.79
C ASN A 478 -3.27 28.67 -0.40
N TRP A 479 -2.33 27.73 -0.25
CA TRP A 479 -1.64 27.49 1.01
C TRP A 479 -0.63 28.62 1.29
N SER A 480 -0.94 29.47 2.28
CA SER A 480 -0.06 30.58 2.69
C SER A 480 1.10 30.14 3.58
N TYR A 481 1.01 28.96 4.19
CA TYR A 481 2.06 28.33 4.98
C TYR A 481 2.00 26.80 4.86
N PHE A 482 3.09 26.12 5.17
CA PHE A 482 3.12 24.73 5.65
C PHE A 482 4.48 24.42 6.28
N ALA A 483 4.53 23.43 7.17
CA ALA A 483 5.78 22.87 7.66
C ALA A 483 5.75 21.34 7.71
N VAL A 484 6.93 20.76 7.51
CA VAL A 484 7.27 19.37 7.84
C VAL A 484 8.54 19.44 8.67
N GLU A 485 8.52 18.94 9.90
CA GLU A 485 9.60 19.09 10.86
C GLU A 485 10.14 17.74 11.31
N ASN A 486 11.47 17.63 11.43
CA ASN A 486 12.18 16.43 11.88
C ASN A 486 11.87 15.17 11.06
N LEU A 487 11.72 15.30 9.74
CA LEU A 487 11.55 14.18 8.83
C LEU A 487 12.87 13.42 8.64
N PRO A 488 12.93 12.10 8.85
CA PRO A 488 14.14 11.33 8.59
C PRO A 488 14.40 11.21 7.08
N TYR A 489 15.61 11.60 6.65
CA TYR A 489 16.08 11.44 5.28
C TYR A 489 17.61 11.28 5.28
N HIS A 490 18.11 10.19 4.70
CA HIS A 490 19.56 9.94 4.51
C HIS A 490 20.37 10.04 5.81
N GLY A 491 19.85 9.47 6.91
CA GLY A 491 20.50 9.50 8.22
C GLY A 491 20.57 10.89 8.87
N SER A 492 19.76 11.84 8.39
CA SER A 492 19.58 13.18 8.96
C SER A 492 18.10 13.44 9.24
N LEU A 493 17.80 14.46 10.05
CA LEU A 493 16.45 14.99 10.23
C LEU A 493 16.34 16.30 9.45
N ILE A 494 15.40 16.38 8.52
CA ILE A 494 15.16 17.56 7.70
C ILE A 494 13.88 18.26 8.13
N SER A 495 13.92 19.59 8.12
CA SER A 495 12.76 20.44 8.38
C SER A 495 12.56 21.38 7.20
N LEU A 496 11.36 21.35 6.63
CA LEU A 496 10.93 22.10 5.47
C LEU A 496 9.81 23.03 5.90
N LEU A 497 9.93 24.32 5.59
CA LEU A 497 8.90 25.29 5.90
C LEU A 497 8.68 26.23 4.71
N TRP A 498 7.41 26.56 4.51
CA TRP A 498 6.94 27.59 3.60
C TRP A 498 6.08 28.54 4.40
N ASP A 499 6.38 29.83 4.34
CA ASP A 499 5.54 30.88 4.89
C ASP A 499 5.63 32.08 3.95
N SER A 500 4.53 32.35 3.26
CA SER A 500 4.44 33.42 2.27
C SER A 500 4.63 34.83 2.85
N THR A 501 4.48 34.98 4.17
CA THR A 501 4.56 36.27 4.88
C THR A 501 5.73 36.38 5.85
N GLY A 502 6.28 35.25 6.30
CA GLY A 502 7.30 35.17 7.34
C GLY A 502 6.80 35.57 8.73
N THR A 503 5.50 35.38 9.01
CA THR A 503 4.85 35.76 10.29
C THR A 503 4.23 34.60 11.05
N HIS A 504 4.20 33.40 10.46
CA HIS A 504 3.59 32.19 11.04
C HIS A 504 4.61 31.34 11.82
N TYR A 505 5.84 31.18 11.31
CA TYR A 505 6.92 30.39 11.95
C TYR A 505 8.02 31.25 12.60
#